data_AF-A0A7W6GRK9-F1
#
_entry.id   AF-A0A7W6GRK9-F1
#
_cell.length_a   1.000
_cell.length_b   1.000
_cell.length_c   1.000
_cell.angle_alpha   90.00
_cell.angle_beta   90.00
_cell.angle_gamma   90.00
#
_symmetry.space_group_name_H-M   'P 1'
#
loop_
_entity.id
_entity.type
_entity.pdbx_description
1 polymer ?
#
loop_
_entity_poly.entity_id
_entity_poly.type
_entity_poly.pdbx_seq_one_letter_code
_entity_poly.pdbx_strand_id
1 'polypeptide(L)'
;MEKLIVIGILMVFFGAVFALIHFNYRREMRDRAQRPPTLDDQIDVLTRAGLTISPGLGRDDFLAWGPEHSYAHDPWRLILLTLACRTEQPEGRPFSPRAALLDTTAPVDTKELARVTGHTTQATTLDAALGDCAAHVSEGSGLYTLENGTDLAVFVLPDQGAAQIDARYPGLLERV
;
A
#
# COMPACT_ATOMS: atom_id res chain seq x y z
N MET A 1 50.94 -24.27 10.66
CA MET A 1 49.89 -24.45 11.69
C MET A 1 49.24 -23.13 12.09
N GLU A 2 50.00 -22.06 12.31
CA GLU A 2 49.49 -20.75 12.77
C GLU A 2 48.39 -20.12 11.87
N LYS A 3 48.55 -20.17 10.54
CA LYS A 3 47.56 -19.62 9.58
C LYS A 3 46.19 -20.30 9.62
N LEU A 4 46.13 -21.60 9.93
CA LEU A 4 44.87 -22.35 10.01
C LEU A 4 44.10 -22.02 11.29
N ILE A 5 44.81 -21.74 12.38
CA ILE A 5 44.21 -21.32 13.66
C ILE A 5 43.55 -19.94 13.50
N VAL A 6 44.22 -19.00 12.83
CA VAL A 6 43.68 -17.66 12.57
C VAL A 6 42.41 -17.71 11.71
N ILE A 7 42.38 -18.56 10.68
CA ILE A 7 41.18 -18.75 9.83
C ILE A 7 40.02 -19.35 10.60
N GLY A 8 40.29 -20.34 11.46
CA GLY A 8 39.26 -20.95 12.32
C GLY A 8 38.64 -19.93 13.29
N ILE A 9 39.46 -19.07 13.90
CA ILE A 9 39.00 -18.01 14.80
C ILE A 9 38.15 -16.98 14.04
N LEU A 10 38.58 -16.57 12.84
CA LEU A 10 37.82 -15.64 12.00
C LEU A 10 36.45 -16.21 11.61
N MET A 11 36.35 -17.47 11.21
CA MET A 11 35.07 -18.08 10.85
C MET A 11 34.08 -18.14 12.03
N VAL A 12 34.57 -18.49 13.22
CA VAL A 12 33.73 -18.49 14.44
C VAL A 12 33.27 -17.08 14.79
N PHE A 13 34.16 -16.09 14.67
CA PHE A 13 33.82 -14.70 14.94
C PHE A 13 32.78 -14.15 13.95
N PHE A 14 32.96 -14.39 12.65
CA PHE A 14 31.99 -14.01 11.62
C PHE A 14 30.64 -14.73 11.81
N GLY A 15 30.65 -16.02 12.15
CA GLY A 15 29.43 -16.76 12.47
C GLY A 15 28.69 -16.17 13.66
N ALA A 16 29.41 -15.80 14.73
CA ALA A 16 28.82 -15.17 15.90
C ALA A 16 28.27 -13.77 15.61
N VAL A 17 28.99 -12.95 14.85
CA VAL A 17 28.52 -11.62 14.43
C VAL A 17 27.30 -11.73 13.53
N PHE A 18 27.29 -12.63 12.56
CA PHE A 18 26.14 -12.87 11.68
C PHE A 18 24.91 -13.35 12.47
N ALA A 19 25.10 -14.28 13.40
CA ALA A 19 24.04 -14.75 14.28
C ALA A 19 23.50 -13.64 15.17
N LEU A 20 24.37 -12.77 15.70
CA LEU A 20 23.98 -11.61 16.52
C LEU A 20 23.19 -10.57 15.71
N ILE A 21 23.63 -10.27 14.48
CA ILE A 21 22.92 -9.36 13.56
C ILE A 21 21.53 -9.93 13.25
N HIS A 22 21.45 -11.22 12.89
CA HIS A 22 20.18 -11.86 12.56
C HIS A 22 19.25 -12.01 13.78
N PHE A 23 19.81 -12.25 14.97
CA PHE A 23 19.04 -12.27 16.22
C PHE A 23 18.49 -10.88 16.58
N ASN A 24 19.32 -9.84 16.49
CA ASN A 24 18.90 -8.46 16.71
C ASN A 24 17.87 -8.00 15.67
N TYR A 25 18.07 -8.33 14.40
CA TYR A 25 17.10 -8.09 13.32
C TYR A 25 15.77 -8.77 13.60
N ARG A 26 15.77 -10.05 13.99
CA ARG A 26 14.53 -10.76 14.37
C ARG A 26 13.86 -10.17 15.60
N ARG A 27 14.63 -9.75 16.60
CA ARG A 27 14.12 -9.11 17.81
C ARG A 27 13.48 -7.76 17.48
N GLU A 28 14.16 -6.94 16.68
CA GLU A 28 13.64 -5.64 16.23
C GLU A 28 12.38 -5.82 15.38
N MET A 29 12.35 -6.81 14.49
CA MET A 29 11.15 -7.15 13.72
C MET A 29 10.00 -7.62 14.62
N ARG A 30 10.28 -8.36 15.69
CA ARG A 30 9.28 -8.80 16.67
C ARG A 30 8.76 -7.63 17.52
N ASP A 31 9.64 -6.74 17.94
CA ASP A 31 9.28 -5.56 18.73
C ASP A 31 8.51 -4.54 17.85
N ARG A 32 8.84 -4.42 16.56
CA ARG A 32 8.06 -3.67 15.56
C ARG A 32 6.70 -4.31 15.29
N ALA A 33 6.60 -5.65 15.31
CA ALA A 33 5.32 -6.34 15.16
C ALA A 33 4.39 -6.14 16.37
N GLN A 34 4.93 -5.75 17.54
CA GLN A 34 4.14 -5.50 18.76
C GLN A 34 3.72 -4.04 18.95
N ARG A 35 4.32 -3.10 18.22
CA ARG A 35 3.92 -1.68 18.25
C ARG A 35 2.92 -1.40 17.12
N PRO A 36 1.93 -0.52 17.34
CA PRO A 36 1.13 0.01 16.25
C PRO A 36 2.06 0.62 15.18
N PRO A 37 1.82 0.36 13.89
CA PRO A 37 2.68 0.90 12.84
C PRO A 37 2.55 2.43 12.81
N THR A 38 3.67 3.13 12.69
CA THR A 38 3.66 4.59 12.54
C THR A 38 3.10 4.98 11.17
N LEU A 39 2.71 6.24 10.99
CA LEU A 39 2.28 6.73 9.67
C LEU A 39 3.39 6.55 8.63
N ASP A 40 4.64 6.81 9.00
CA ASP A 40 5.78 6.67 8.10
C ASP A 40 6.04 5.20 7.72
N ASP A 41 5.93 4.27 8.68
CA ASP A 41 6.02 2.83 8.38
C ASP A 41 4.95 2.39 7.38
N GLN A 42 3.73 2.93 7.51
CA GLN A 42 2.62 2.63 6.62
C GLN A 42 2.86 3.21 5.23
N ILE A 43 3.28 4.47 5.12
CA ILE A 43 3.64 5.12 3.85
C ILE A 43 4.75 4.34 3.14
N ASP A 44 5.79 3.92 3.87
CA ASP A 44 6.93 3.19 3.31
C ASP A 44 6.51 1.82 2.75
N VAL A 45 5.63 1.10 3.45
CA VAL A 45 5.11 -0.18 2.96
C VAL A 45 4.22 0.02 1.74
N LEU A 46 3.30 0.99 1.76
CA LEU A 46 2.42 1.25 0.61
C LEU A 46 3.21 1.72 -0.62
N THR A 47 4.25 2.52 -0.41
CA THR A 47 5.19 2.92 -1.46
C THR A 47 5.89 1.71 -2.08
N ARG A 48 6.38 0.78 -1.25
CA ARG A 48 6.95 -0.49 -1.74
C ARG A 48 5.93 -1.40 -2.42
N ALA A 49 4.66 -1.30 -2.03
CA ALA A 49 3.54 -1.97 -2.68
C ALA A 49 3.11 -1.28 -3.99
N GLY A 50 3.76 -0.18 -4.39
CA GLY A 50 3.47 0.55 -5.62
C GLY A 50 2.46 1.69 -5.45
N LEU A 51 1.92 1.92 -4.26
CA LEU A 51 1.08 3.06 -3.94
C LEU A 51 1.93 4.24 -3.48
N THR A 52 2.51 4.94 -4.44
CA THR A 52 3.30 6.14 -4.19
C THR A 52 2.41 7.36 -3.99
N ILE A 53 2.84 8.26 -3.12
CA ILE A 53 2.26 9.59 -2.99
C ILE A 53 2.58 10.42 -4.25
N SER A 54 1.60 11.19 -4.72
CA SER A 54 1.75 12.06 -5.89
C SER A 54 2.78 13.17 -5.64
N PRO A 55 3.52 13.60 -6.68
CA PRO A 55 4.49 14.68 -6.55
C PRO A 55 3.89 15.95 -5.96
N GLY A 56 4.55 16.51 -4.95
CA GLY A 56 4.12 17.73 -4.26
C GLY A 56 3.22 17.48 -3.04
N LEU A 57 2.82 16.23 -2.80
CA LEU A 57 2.14 15.80 -1.57
C LEU A 57 3.11 15.00 -0.69
N GLY A 58 2.86 14.99 0.61
CA GLY A 58 3.69 14.30 1.59
C GLY A 58 2.97 14.03 2.90
N ARG A 59 3.76 13.68 3.92
CA ARG A 59 3.29 13.33 5.26
C ARG A 59 2.42 14.41 5.90
N ASP A 60 2.80 15.68 5.74
CA ASP A 60 2.06 16.79 6.34
C ASP A 60 0.65 16.93 5.74
N ASP A 61 0.47 16.54 4.48
CA ASP A 61 -0.84 16.52 3.84
C ASP A 61 -1.76 15.42 4.42
N PHE A 62 -1.21 14.29 4.87
CA PHE A 62 -1.98 13.30 5.64
C PHE A 62 -2.45 13.87 6.99
N LEU A 63 -1.61 14.68 7.63
CA LEU A 63 -1.91 15.26 8.93
C LEU A 63 -2.94 16.39 8.86
N ALA A 64 -3.14 16.99 7.69
CA ALA A 64 -4.23 17.92 7.45
C ALA A 64 -5.63 17.24 7.53
N TRP A 65 -5.70 15.92 7.31
CA TRP A 65 -6.96 15.16 7.34
C TRP A 65 -7.26 14.56 8.71
N GLY A 66 -6.24 14.30 9.51
CA GLY A 66 -6.41 13.74 10.83
C GLY A 66 -5.09 13.64 11.59
N PRO A 67 -5.15 13.58 12.93
CA PRO A 67 -3.95 13.46 13.73
C PRO A 67 -3.29 12.09 13.54
N GLU A 68 -1.97 12.04 13.72
CA GLU A 68 -1.17 10.83 13.47
C GLU A 68 -1.68 9.58 14.20
N HIS A 69 -2.18 9.75 15.43
CA HIS A 69 -2.71 8.63 16.22
C HIS A 69 -3.93 7.97 15.59
N SER A 70 -4.71 8.66 14.76
CA SER A 70 -5.84 8.06 14.03
C SER A 70 -5.37 6.97 13.06
N TYR A 71 -4.24 7.19 12.39
CA TYR A 71 -3.63 6.21 11.47
C TYR A 71 -3.03 5.01 12.20
N ALA A 72 -2.75 5.11 13.50
CA ALA A 72 -2.31 3.97 14.31
C ALA A 72 -3.47 3.09 14.79
N HIS A 73 -4.68 3.65 14.91
CA HIS A 73 -5.87 2.94 15.42
C HIS A 73 -6.60 2.11 14.36
N ASP A 74 -6.69 2.61 13.13
CA ASP A 74 -7.21 1.88 11.97
C ASP A 74 -6.14 1.86 10.86
N PRO A 75 -5.01 1.17 11.10
CA PRO A 75 -3.88 1.19 10.20
C PRO A 75 -4.26 0.55 8.86
N TRP A 76 -3.60 1.01 7.80
CA TRP A 76 -3.83 0.59 6.41
C TRP A 76 -5.14 1.05 5.82
N ARG A 77 -6.28 0.82 6.48
CA ARG A 77 -7.59 1.22 5.96
C ARG A 77 -7.68 2.74 5.83
N LEU A 78 -7.36 3.48 6.89
CA LEU A 78 -7.44 4.95 6.84
C LEU A 78 -6.47 5.54 5.81
N ILE A 79 -5.22 5.08 5.80
CA ILE A 79 -4.20 5.57 4.85
C ILE A 79 -4.53 5.19 3.40
N LEU A 80 -5.10 4.00 3.13
CA LEU A 80 -5.55 3.60 1.79
C LEU A 80 -6.72 4.47 1.32
N LEU A 81 -7.66 4.79 2.21
CA LEU A 81 -8.74 5.72 1.91
C LEU A 81 -8.22 7.14 1.64
N THR A 82 -7.25 7.62 2.43
CA THR A 82 -6.60 8.91 2.17
C THR A 82 -5.84 8.91 0.84
N LEU A 83 -5.18 7.81 0.46
CA LEU A 83 -4.51 7.68 -0.83
C LEU A 83 -5.50 7.70 -2.00
N ALA A 84 -6.68 7.10 -1.81
CA ALA A 84 -7.75 7.07 -2.79
C ALA A 84 -8.55 8.37 -2.88
N CYS A 85 -8.44 9.26 -1.88
CA CYS A 85 -9.37 10.36 -1.67
C CYS A 85 -9.67 11.21 -2.91
N ARG A 86 -10.94 11.60 -2.99
CA ARG A 86 -11.57 12.35 -4.08
C ARG A 86 -10.83 13.66 -4.37
N THR A 87 -10.74 13.93 -5.66
CA THR A 87 -10.24 15.14 -6.35
C THR A 87 -10.97 16.45 -5.98
N GLU A 88 -11.79 16.47 -4.92
CA GLU A 88 -12.51 17.67 -4.45
C GLU A 88 -11.61 18.68 -3.70
N GLN A 89 -10.31 18.39 -3.56
CA GLN A 89 -9.33 19.41 -3.15
C GLN A 89 -9.16 20.49 -4.23
N PRO A 90 -8.91 21.76 -3.84
CA PRO A 90 -8.85 22.91 -4.75
C PRO A 90 -7.77 22.81 -5.84
N GLU A 91 -6.82 21.88 -5.72
CA GLU A 91 -5.76 21.65 -6.70
C GLU A 91 -6.05 20.51 -7.69
N GLY A 92 -7.11 19.72 -7.49
CA GLY A 92 -7.58 18.70 -8.45
C GLY A 92 -6.61 17.53 -8.71
N ARG A 93 -5.63 17.28 -7.83
CA ARG A 93 -4.64 16.20 -8.00
C ARG A 93 -4.89 15.06 -7.01
N PRO A 94 -4.82 13.78 -7.41
CA PRO A 94 -5.03 12.65 -6.48
C PRO A 94 -3.83 12.48 -5.54
N PHE A 95 -4.05 11.89 -4.35
CA PHE A 95 -2.95 11.53 -3.44
C PHE A 95 -2.07 10.40 -4.00
N SER A 96 -2.65 9.48 -4.77
CA SER A 96 -1.88 8.51 -5.55
C SER A 96 -2.45 8.39 -6.97
N PRO A 97 -1.59 8.33 -8.01
CA PRO A 97 -2.07 8.13 -9.37
C PRO A 97 -2.70 6.75 -9.60
N ARG A 98 -2.42 5.79 -8.72
CA ARG A 98 -2.89 4.39 -8.81
C ARG A 98 -4.07 4.09 -7.89
N ALA A 99 -4.64 5.10 -7.23
CA ALA A 99 -5.80 4.98 -6.36
C ALA A 99 -6.90 5.97 -6.77
N ALA A 100 -8.16 5.56 -6.65
CA ALA A 100 -9.34 6.39 -6.87
C ALA A 100 -10.41 6.04 -5.85
N LEU A 101 -11.21 7.03 -5.43
CA LEU A 101 -12.37 6.82 -4.56
C LEU A 101 -13.63 7.08 -5.38
N LEU A 102 -14.42 6.04 -5.56
CA LEU A 102 -15.68 6.07 -6.30
C LEU A 102 -16.85 6.17 -5.33
N ASP A 103 -17.86 6.92 -5.73
CA ASP A 103 -19.10 7.03 -4.99
C ASP A 103 -20.10 6.02 -5.50
N THR A 104 -20.49 5.10 -4.64
CA THR A 104 -21.40 4.01 -5.00
C THR A 104 -22.86 4.45 -4.99
N THR A 105 -23.14 5.67 -4.51
CA THR A 105 -24.50 6.26 -4.45
C THR A 105 -24.82 7.15 -5.66
N ALA A 106 -23.79 7.53 -6.42
CA ALA A 106 -23.89 8.34 -7.63
C ALA A 106 -23.81 7.47 -8.91
N PRO A 107 -24.20 8.00 -10.08
CA PRO A 107 -23.89 7.34 -11.35
C PRO A 107 -22.39 7.06 -11.47
N VAL A 108 -22.05 5.90 -12.04
CA VAL A 108 -20.66 5.41 -12.14
C VAL A 108 -19.76 6.46 -12.77
N ASP A 109 -18.76 6.91 -12.01
CA ASP A 109 -17.72 7.78 -12.54
C ASP A 109 -16.63 6.94 -13.24
N THR A 110 -16.81 6.76 -14.54
CA THR A 110 -15.84 6.03 -15.36
C THR A 110 -14.55 6.81 -15.60
N LYS A 111 -14.49 8.12 -15.31
CA LYS A 111 -13.28 8.92 -15.52
C LYS A 111 -12.22 8.61 -14.49
N GLU A 112 -12.61 8.49 -13.22
CA GLU A 112 -11.68 8.13 -12.14
C GLU A 112 -11.16 6.70 -12.32
N LEU A 113 -12.02 5.77 -12.77
CA LEU A 113 -11.61 4.42 -13.15
C LEU A 113 -10.61 4.44 -14.31
N ALA A 114 -10.92 5.15 -15.40
CA ALA A 114 -10.03 5.25 -16.54
C ALA A 114 -8.69 5.90 -16.21
N ARG A 115 -8.66 6.83 -15.26
CA ARG A 115 -7.43 7.46 -14.77
C ARG A 115 -6.52 6.44 -14.11
N VAL A 116 -7.04 5.57 -13.23
CA VAL A 116 -6.20 4.61 -12.50
C VAL A 116 -5.82 3.40 -13.33
N THR A 117 -6.70 2.94 -14.24
CA THR A 117 -6.46 1.75 -15.06
C THR A 117 -5.81 2.06 -16.41
N GLY A 118 -5.89 3.32 -16.87
CA GLY A 118 -5.51 3.70 -18.23
C GLY A 118 -6.49 3.22 -19.30
N HIS A 119 -7.65 2.66 -18.91
CA HIS A 119 -8.64 2.07 -19.81
C HIS A 119 -10.00 2.77 -19.70
N THR A 120 -10.55 3.20 -20.83
CA THR A 120 -11.87 3.83 -20.86
C THR A 120 -12.94 2.77 -21.10
N THR A 121 -13.88 2.66 -20.16
CA THR A 121 -15.03 1.75 -20.26
C THR A 121 -16.32 2.49 -20.61
N GLN A 122 -17.23 1.81 -21.31
CA GLN A 122 -18.60 2.27 -21.58
C GLN A 122 -19.64 1.59 -20.69
N ALA A 123 -19.20 0.78 -19.72
CA ALA A 123 -20.09 0.10 -18.80
C ALA A 123 -20.98 1.09 -18.03
N THR A 124 -22.24 0.71 -17.83
CA THR A 124 -23.26 1.54 -17.16
C THR A 124 -23.48 1.13 -15.70
N THR A 125 -22.96 -0.01 -15.28
CA THR A 125 -22.97 -0.48 -13.88
C THR A 125 -21.55 -0.52 -13.34
N LEU A 126 -21.40 -0.34 -12.03
CA LEU A 126 -20.09 -0.30 -11.38
C LEU A 126 -19.37 -1.65 -11.55
N ASP A 127 -20.05 -2.76 -11.32
CA ASP A 127 -19.48 -4.10 -11.45
C ASP A 127 -18.98 -4.38 -12.88
N ALA A 128 -19.75 -3.98 -13.90
CA ALA A 128 -19.33 -4.15 -15.28
C ALA A 128 -18.14 -3.24 -15.63
N ALA A 129 -18.10 -2.03 -15.09
CA ALA A 129 -16.99 -1.10 -15.27
C ALA A 129 -15.71 -1.62 -14.62
N LEU A 130 -15.81 -2.15 -13.40
CA LEU A 130 -14.71 -2.75 -12.66
C LEU A 130 -14.20 -4.01 -13.38
N GLY A 131 -15.08 -4.90 -13.82
CA GLY A 131 -14.69 -6.11 -14.55
C GLY A 131 -14.01 -5.81 -15.88
N ASP A 132 -14.53 -4.86 -16.65
CA ASP A 132 -13.89 -4.41 -17.89
C ASP A 132 -12.52 -3.78 -17.64
N CYS A 133 -12.41 -2.90 -16.63
CA CYS A 133 -11.14 -2.30 -16.24
C CYS A 133 -10.11 -3.35 -15.75
N ALA A 134 -10.55 -4.33 -14.95
CA ALA A 134 -9.70 -5.39 -14.42
C ALA A 134 -9.09 -6.25 -15.54
N ALA A 135 -9.86 -6.53 -16.60
CA ALA A 135 -9.38 -7.27 -17.77
C ALA A 135 -8.29 -6.54 -18.57
N HIS A 136 -8.12 -5.22 -18.38
CA HIS A 136 -7.16 -4.38 -19.09
C HIS A 136 -5.99 -3.91 -18.23
N VAL A 137 -5.93 -4.33 -16.95
CA VAL A 137 -4.76 -4.05 -16.11
C VAL A 137 -3.54 -4.80 -16.68
N SER A 138 -2.38 -4.16 -16.65
CA SER A 138 -1.13 -4.73 -17.16
C SER A 138 -0.77 -6.05 -16.47
N GLU A 139 -0.10 -6.94 -17.21
CA GLU A 139 0.39 -8.23 -16.68
C GLU A 139 1.25 -8.02 -15.42
N GLY A 140 1.02 -8.84 -14.40
CA GLY A 140 1.68 -8.72 -13.08
C GLY A 140 1.10 -7.64 -12.18
N SER A 141 -0.03 -7.03 -12.55
CA SER A 141 -0.83 -6.15 -11.71
C SER A 141 -2.29 -6.60 -11.66
N GLY A 142 -3.03 -6.13 -10.66
CA GLY A 142 -4.45 -6.37 -10.49
C GLY A 142 -5.21 -5.11 -10.09
N LEU A 143 -6.53 -5.15 -10.29
CA LEU A 143 -7.47 -4.17 -9.77
C LEU A 143 -7.97 -4.67 -8.41
N TYR A 144 -7.87 -3.81 -7.41
CA TYR A 144 -8.24 -4.12 -6.03
C TYR A 144 -9.21 -3.08 -5.49
N THR A 145 -10.12 -3.51 -4.63
CA THR A 145 -11.14 -2.66 -4.02
C THR A 145 -11.08 -2.68 -2.50
N LEU A 146 -11.50 -1.59 -1.88
CA LEU A 146 -11.71 -1.43 -0.46
C LEU A 146 -13.05 -0.72 -0.25
N GLU A 147 -14.03 -1.44 0.28
CA GLU A 147 -15.33 -0.86 0.61
C GLU A 147 -15.27 0.00 1.86
N ASN A 148 -15.88 1.18 1.81
CA ASN A 148 -16.05 2.10 2.92
C ASN A 148 -17.45 2.70 2.99
N GLY A 149 -18.46 1.83 3.11
CA GLY A 149 -19.85 2.24 3.17
C GLY A 149 -20.34 2.77 1.83
N THR A 150 -20.46 4.09 1.69
CA THR A 150 -20.90 4.76 0.46
C THR A 150 -19.79 5.01 -0.55
N ASP A 151 -18.54 4.83 -0.15
CA ASP A 151 -17.39 4.98 -1.03
C ASP A 151 -16.71 3.63 -1.28
N LEU A 152 -16.20 3.47 -2.50
CA LEU A 152 -15.39 2.33 -2.93
C LEU A 152 -14.02 2.84 -3.39
N ALA A 153 -12.97 2.54 -2.62
CA ALA A 153 -11.62 2.84 -3.06
C ALA A 153 -11.13 1.74 -4.01
N VAL A 154 -10.56 2.14 -5.13
CA VAL A 154 -10.04 1.28 -6.19
C VAL A 154 -8.55 1.53 -6.36
N PHE A 155 -7.77 0.45 -6.47
CA PHE A 155 -6.32 0.49 -6.57
C PHE A 155 -5.84 -0.39 -7.71
N VAL A 156 -4.88 0.11 -8.51
CA VAL A 156 -4.12 -0.74 -9.44
C VAL A 156 -2.80 -1.07 -8.79
N LEU A 157 -2.59 -2.33 -8.40
CA LEU A 157 -1.41 -2.76 -7.64
C LEU A 157 -0.63 -3.84 -8.41
N PRO A 158 0.71 -3.82 -8.37
CA PRO A 158 1.48 -5.01 -8.71
C PRO A 158 1.09 -6.18 -7.81
N ASP A 159 1.05 -7.41 -8.32
CA ASP A 159 0.67 -8.60 -7.54
C ASP A 159 1.54 -8.75 -6.28
N GLN A 160 2.84 -8.43 -6.40
CA GLN A 160 3.77 -8.42 -5.27
C GLN A 160 3.38 -7.38 -4.20
N GLY A 161 2.91 -6.20 -4.62
CA GLY A 161 2.47 -5.15 -3.71
C GLY A 161 1.20 -5.52 -2.98
N ALA A 162 0.22 -6.08 -3.69
CA ALA A 162 -0.99 -6.61 -3.07
C ALA A 162 -0.68 -7.72 -2.06
N ALA A 163 0.23 -8.64 -2.39
CA ALA A 163 0.67 -9.69 -1.46
C ALA A 163 1.36 -9.13 -0.20
N GLN A 164 2.08 -8.01 -0.30
CA GLN A 164 2.68 -7.34 0.87
C GLN A 164 1.62 -6.74 1.80
N ILE A 165 0.56 -6.16 1.23
CA ILE A 165 -0.57 -5.60 1.99
C ILE A 165 -1.34 -6.75 2.65
N ASP A 166 -1.70 -7.80 1.90
CA ASP A 166 -2.44 -8.96 2.41
C ASP A 166 -1.67 -9.71 3.50
N ALA A 167 -0.35 -9.87 3.37
CA ALA A 167 0.48 -10.47 4.41
C ALA A 167 0.47 -9.70 5.75
N ARG A 168 0.14 -8.40 5.72
CA ARG A 168 0.00 -7.55 6.91
C ARG A 168 -1.43 -7.47 7.40
N TYR A 169 -2.38 -7.42 6.47
CA TYR A 169 -3.81 -7.25 6.71
C TYR A 169 -4.62 -8.13 5.75
N PRO A 170 -4.79 -9.43 6.09
CA PRO A 170 -5.46 -10.38 5.21
C PRO A 170 -6.91 -9.97 4.93
N GLY A 171 -7.31 -10.00 3.67
CA GLY A 171 -8.68 -9.69 3.26
C GLY A 171 -9.09 -8.22 3.37
N LEU A 172 -8.13 -7.31 3.57
CA LEU A 172 -8.41 -5.87 3.55
C LEU A 172 -8.78 -5.38 2.15
N LEU A 173 -8.11 -5.91 1.12
CA LEU A 173 -8.36 -5.58 -0.28
C LEU A 173 -8.99 -6.79 -0.96
N GLU A 174 -10.05 -6.54 -1.74
CA GLU A 174 -10.67 -7.55 -2.58
C GLU A 174 -10.15 -7.40 -4.01
N ARG A 175 -9.83 -8.52 -4.66
CA ARG A 175 -9.44 -8.50 -6.07
C ARG A 175 -10.70 -8.59 -6.93
N VAL A 176 -10.79 -7.72 -7.93
CA VAL A 176 -11.83 -7.74 -8.98
C VAL A 176 -11.52 -8.81 -10.02
#